data_AF-A0A239JDE7-F1
#
_entry.id   AF-A0A239JDE7-F1
#
_cell.length_a   1.000
_cell.length_b   1.000
_cell.length_c   1.000
_cell.angle_alpha   90.00
_cell.angle_beta   90.00
_cell.angle_gamma   90.00
#
_symmetry.space_group_name_H-M   'P 1'
#
loop_
_entity.id
_entity.type
_entity.pdbx_description
1 polymer ?
#
loop_
_entity_poly.entity_id
_entity_poly.type
_entity_poly.pdbx_seq_one_letter_code
_entity_poly.pdbx_strand_id
1 'polypeptide(L)' 'DVSTASDLTPQERQVAALVRRGLANRDVAAQLFVSPRTVDFHLRNCYAKLGVSSRTELTALPLDL' A
#
# COMPACT_ATOMS: atom_id res chain seq x y z
N ASP A 1 10.36 -16.34 3.68
CA ASP A 1 10.69 -15.51 4.86
C ASP A 1 9.43 -14.99 5.50
N VAL A 2 9.38 -14.92 6.83
CA VAL A 2 8.26 -14.40 7.63
C VAL A 2 7.69 -13.16 6.92
N SER A 3 6.49 -13.31 6.36
CA SER A 3 6.00 -12.54 5.23
C SER A 3 6.11 -11.03 5.49
N THR A 4 6.81 -10.28 4.64
CA THR A 4 7.02 -8.82 4.74
C THR A 4 5.71 -8.03 4.85
N ALA A 5 4.60 -8.62 4.42
CA ALA A 5 3.24 -8.12 4.61
C ALA A 5 2.79 -8.01 6.09
N SER A 6 3.41 -8.79 6.98
CA SER A 6 3.11 -8.84 8.42
C SER A 6 3.49 -7.54 9.13
N ASP A 7 4.49 -6.81 8.61
CA ASP A 7 4.99 -5.54 9.18
C ASP A 7 4.05 -4.35 8.90
N LEU A 8 3.14 -4.52 7.93
CA LEU A 8 2.14 -3.51 7.61
C LEU A 8 1.04 -3.48 8.67
N THR A 9 0.49 -2.30 8.93
CA THR A 9 -0.77 -2.18 9.68
C THR A 9 -1.96 -2.69 8.85
N PRO A 10 -3.13 -2.95 9.45
CA PRO A 10 -4.33 -3.31 8.69
C PRO A 10 -4.68 -2.29 7.58
N GLN A 11 -4.57 -1.00 7.86
CA GLN A 11 -4.85 0.06 6.89
C GLN A 11 -3.79 0.11 5.78
N GLU A 12 -2.52 -0.08 6.12
CA GLU A 12 -1.43 -0.16 5.15
C GLU A 12 -1.59 -1.36 4.21
N ARG A 13 -2.02 -2.52 4.73
CA ARG A 13 -2.36 -3.69 3.90
C ARG A 13 -3.49 -3.40 2.94
N GLN A 14 -4.58 -2.79 3.41
CA GLN A 14 -5.71 -2.42 2.55
C GLN A 14 -5.29 -1.47 1.43
N VAL A 15 -4.52 -0.42 1.76
CA VAL A 15 -3.99 0.53 0.77
C VAL A 15 -3.08 -0.18 -0.24
N ALA A 16 -2.12 -0.98 0.24
CA ALA A 16 -1.20 -1.71 -0.62
C ALA A 16 -1.93 -2.70 -1.54
N ALA A 17 -2.91 -3.44 -1.05
CA ALA A 17 -3.70 -4.39 -1.84
C ALA A 17 -4.45 -3.68 -2.98
N LEU A 18 -5.12 -2.56 -2.70
CA LEU A 18 -5.83 -1.79 -3.72
C LEU A 18 -4.88 -1.17 -4.75
N VAL A 19 -3.73 -0.67 -4.31
CA VAL A 19 -2.71 -0.12 -5.21
C VAL A 19 -2.09 -1.19 -6.12
N ARG A 20 -1.82 -2.40 -5.59
CA ARG A 20 -1.34 -3.54 -6.37
C ARG A 20 -2.34 -3.99 -7.43
N ARG A 21 -3.64 -3.75 -7.21
CA ARG A 21 -4.71 -3.96 -8.21
C ARG A 21 -4.79 -2.86 -9.28
N GLY A 22 -3.91 -1.85 -9.22
CA GLY A 22 -3.82 -0.79 -10.22
C GLY A 22 -4.59 0.49 -9.88
N LEU A 23 -5.24 0.60 -8.72
CA LEU A 23 -6.09 1.75 -8.40
C LEU A 23 -5.28 3.01 -8.09
N ALA A 24 -5.68 4.15 -8.64
CA ALA A 24 -5.07 5.43 -8.31
C ALA A 24 -5.43 5.87 -6.88
N ASN A 25 -4.63 6.74 -6.25
CA ASN A 25 -4.83 7.14 -4.86
C ASN A 25 -6.19 7.78 -4.58
N ARG A 26 -6.80 8.42 -5.60
CA ARG A 26 -8.18 8.95 -5.50
C ARG A 26 -9.23 7.85 -5.40
N ASP A 27 -9.07 6.76 -6.17
CA ASP A 27 -10.00 5.63 -6.14
C ASP A 27 -9.85 4.83 -4.84
N VAL A 28 -8.61 4.63 -4.39
CA VAL A 28 -8.32 4.04 -3.08
C VAL A 28 -8.95 4.87 -1.96
N ALA A 29 -8.77 6.20 -2.01
CA ALA A 29 -9.33 7.12 -1.04
C ALA A 29 -10.87 7.04 -0.99
N ALA A 30 -11.51 6.99 -2.16
CA ALA A 30 -12.96 6.85 -2.26
C ALA A 30 -13.46 5.52 -1.66
N GLN A 31 -12.76 4.40 -1.92
CA GLN A 31 -13.15 3.09 -1.38
C GLN A 31 -12.94 2.97 0.12
N LEU A 32 -11.91 3.62 0.66
CA LEU A 32 -11.58 3.57 2.08
C LEU A 32 -12.20 4.73 2.88
N PHE A 33 -12.97 5.61 2.23
CA PHE A 33 -13.59 6.80 2.83
C PHE A 33 -12.59 7.71 3.55
N VAL A 34 -11.42 7.93 2.93
CA VAL A 34 -10.36 8.81 3.43
C VAL A 34 -9.95 9.84 2.39
N SER A 35 -9.06 10.76 2.76
CA SER A 35 -8.49 11.70 1.77
C SER A 35 -7.39 11.02 0.92
N PRO A 36 -7.16 11.45 -0.33
CA PRO A 36 -5.99 11.01 -1.11
C PRO A 36 -4.66 11.26 -0.39
N ARG A 37 -4.57 12.31 0.44
CA ARG A 37 -3.40 12.61 1.26
C ARG A 37 -3.15 11.56 2.35
N THR A 38 -4.22 10.96 2.88
CA THR A 38 -4.14 9.85 3.84
C THR A 38 -3.60 8.59 3.14
N VAL A 39 -4.05 8.32 1.92
CA VAL A 39 -3.52 7.22 1.10
C VAL A 39 -2.02 7.41 0.82
N ASP A 40 -1.60 8.62 0.43
CA ASP A 40 -0.18 8.98 0.26
C ASP A 40 0.65 8.72 1.52
N PHE A 41 0.11 9.07 2.68
CA PHE A 41 0.78 8.83 3.97
C PHE A 41 0.98 7.33 4.22
N HIS A 42 -0.07 6.51 4.04
CA HIS A 42 0.05 5.07 4.19
C HIS A 42 1.03 4.47 3.18
N LEU A 43 1.02 4.91 1.91
CA LEU A 43 1.96 4.42 0.92
C LEU A 43 3.42 4.72 1.29
N ARG A 44 3.72 5.92 1.81
CA ARG A 44 5.06 6.24 2.29
C ARG A 44 5.51 5.30 3.41
N ASN A 45 4.62 4.97 4.34
CA ASN A 45 4.93 4.01 5.40
C ASN A 45 5.12 2.59 4.85
N CYS A 46 4.27 2.15 3.91
CA CYS A 46 4.43 0.86 3.24
C CYS A 46 5.80 0.77 2.55
N TYR A 47 6.18 1.80 1.81
CA TYR A 47 7.46 1.88 1.11
C TYR A 47 8.65 1.74 2.07
N ALA A 48 8.64 2.51 3.15
CA ALA A 48 9.68 2.44 4.18
C ALA A 48 9.77 1.06 4.83
N LYS A 49 8.63 0.44 5.18
CA LYS A 49 8.59 -0.87 5.84
C LYS A 49 8.99 -2.02 4.91
N LEU A 50 8.61 -1.94 3.64
CA LEU A 50 8.88 -2.97 2.64
C LEU A 50 10.22 -2.78 1.92
N GLY A 51 10.94 -1.68 2.20
CA GLY A 51 12.21 -1.37 1.57
C GLY A 51 12.11 -1.04 0.07
N VAL A 52 10.96 -0.53 -0.38
CA VAL A 52 10.74 -0.11 -1.77
C VAL A 52 10.63 1.40 -1.89
N SER A 53 10.91 1.93 -3.06
CA SER A 53 10.94 3.38 -3.31
C SER A 53 9.78 3.88 -4.17
N SER A 54 9.05 2.97 -4.82
CA SER A 54 8.08 3.33 -5.84
C SER A 54 6.82 2.47 -5.81
N ARG A 55 5.76 3.03 -6.40
CA ARG A 55 4.50 2.31 -6.65
C ARG A 55 4.70 1.08 -7.52
N THR A 56 5.56 1.19 -8.53
CA THR A 56 5.89 0.10 -9.44
C THR A 56 6.58 -1.03 -8.69
N GLU A 57 7.56 -0.72 -7.84
CA GLU A 57 8.21 -1.72 -6.98
C GLU A 57 7.22 -2.37 -6.01
N LEU A 58 6.38 -1.59 -5.31
CA LEU A 58 5.32 -2.13 -4.44
C LEU A 58 4.39 -3.09 -5.21
N THR A 59 4.07 -2.77 -6.47
CA THR A 59 3.21 -3.60 -7.32
C THR A 59 3.89 -4.91 -7.73
N ALA A 60 5.20 -4.88 -7.96
CA ALA A 60 5.99 -6.03 -8.36
C ALA A 60 6.37 -6.97 -7.19
N LEU A 61 6.24 -6.52 -5.93
CA LEU A 61 6.57 -7.36 -4.78
C LEU A 61 5.68 -8.62 -4.72
N PRO A 62 6.25 -9.80 -4.43
CA PRO A 62 5.49 -11.04 -4.24
C PRO A 62 4.87 -11.09 -2.83
N LEU A 63 4.11 -10.06 -2.46
CA LEU A 63 3.36 -10.03 -1.21
C LEU A 63 2.07 -10.85 -1.34
N ASP A 64 1.68 -11.53 -0.28
CA ASP A 64 0.35 -12.09 -0.09
C ASP A 64 -0.43 -11.11 0.80
N LEU A 65 -1.44 -10.42 0.24
CA LEU A 65 -2.18 -9.31 0.88
C LEU A 65 -3.69 -9.53 0.85
#